data_AF-A0A3D4JL98-F1
#
_entry.id   AF-A0A3D4JL98-F1
#
_cell.length_a   1.000
_cell.length_b   1.000
_cell.length_c   1.000
_cell.angle_alpha   90.00
_cell.angle_beta   90.00
_cell.angle_gamma   90.00
#
_symmetry.space_group_name_H-M   'P 1'
#
loop_
_entity.id
_entity.type
_entity.pdbx_description
1 polymer ?
#
loop_
_entity_poly.entity_id
_entity_poly.type
_entity_poly.pdbx_seq_one_letter_code
_entity_poly.pdbx_strand_id
1 'polypeptide(L)'
;MKRVKNTIFSAVSVFIAIAYIYFSESISEAVIKSINICLTVIIPSIYGFMIISSVIMKSGMLAVLSRPFRIVSEYIFRLPCELFSVFLISTAAGYPVGIKMIYTLLDEDKIDKKTADYMSCFCFAGGPAFILGLCRDKRIAMIIFASITISNIITALIMRFGRKNAVLHKECKSPKTIFNASVITESVESSAKSMLLICAMITGFSVFSAIADNSGITEYISEFISFVFHTDFSISRSITESVIEISHISEFDSNNYSLIPLITALLAFGGLCVTVQVISVSGGRLNIGKFLFSRLISSVSAGMICRFILSKTDICISAANISKPILYNHEYSVLPSVFLIIMTIILLNELNSVKNHNLS
;
A
#
# COMPACT_ATOMS: atom_id res chain seq x y z
N MET A 1 -16.94 -32.60 -0.60
CA MET A 1 -16.31 -31.26 -0.62
C MET A 1 -17.08 -30.23 -1.47
N LYS A 2 -17.42 -30.49 -2.75
CA LYS A 2 -18.19 -29.53 -3.59
C LYS A 2 -19.57 -29.16 -3.01
N ARG A 3 -20.36 -30.13 -2.55
CA ARG A 3 -21.69 -29.87 -1.94
C ARG A 3 -21.61 -29.00 -0.68
N VAL A 4 -20.70 -29.31 0.24
CA VAL A 4 -20.46 -28.52 1.46
C VAL A 4 -20.04 -27.09 1.12
N LYS A 5 -19.13 -26.90 0.15
CA LYS A 5 -18.71 -25.57 -0.31
C LYS A 5 -19.90 -24.76 -0.87
N ASN A 6 -20.77 -25.39 -1.65
CA ASN A 6 -21.94 -24.73 -2.21
C ASN A 6 -22.97 -24.37 -1.13
N THR A 7 -23.21 -25.26 -0.16
CA THR A 7 -24.11 -24.99 0.97
C THR A 7 -23.61 -23.82 1.82
N ILE A 8 -22.30 -23.76 2.11
CA ILE A 8 -21.70 -22.63 2.84
C ILE A 8 -21.86 -21.33 2.03
N PHE A 9 -21.55 -21.37 0.73
CA PHE A 9 -21.69 -20.18 -0.12
C PHE A 9 -23.13 -19.66 -0.15
N SER A 10 -24.11 -20.55 -0.36
CA SER A 10 -25.53 -20.20 -0.33
C SER A 10 -25.96 -19.63 1.03
N ALA A 11 -25.52 -20.23 2.14
CA ALA A 11 -25.83 -19.73 3.47
C ALA A 11 -25.26 -18.32 3.71
N VAL A 12 -24.02 -18.08 3.29
CA VAL A 12 -23.38 -16.75 3.37
C VAL A 12 -24.12 -15.73 2.49
N SER A 13 -24.51 -16.10 1.28
CA SER A 13 -25.28 -15.21 0.39
C SER A 13 -26.64 -14.84 0.99
N VAL A 14 -27.35 -15.80 1.59
CA VAL A 14 -28.63 -15.54 2.27
C VAL A 14 -28.42 -14.65 3.49
N PHE A 15 -27.39 -14.90 4.28
CA PHE A 15 -27.04 -14.04 5.43
C PHE A 15 -26.77 -12.59 4.99
N ILE A 16 -25.97 -12.39 3.94
CA ILE A 16 -25.69 -11.04 3.41
C ILE A 16 -26.99 -10.38 2.92
N ALA A 17 -27.86 -11.11 2.22
CA ALA A 17 -29.13 -10.56 1.75
C ALA A 17 -30.05 -10.13 2.92
N ILE A 18 -30.14 -10.93 3.97
CA ILE A 18 -30.87 -10.60 5.20
C ILE A 18 -30.25 -9.37 5.87
N ALA A 19 -28.93 -9.36 6.04
CA ALA A 19 -28.20 -8.24 6.65
C ALA A 19 -28.43 -6.92 5.88
N TYR A 20 -28.51 -6.97 4.55
CA TYR A 20 -28.83 -5.81 3.71
C TYR A 20 -30.23 -5.23 3.97
N ILE A 21 -31.20 -6.07 4.34
CA ILE A 21 -32.56 -5.63 4.66
C ILE A 21 -32.58 -5.04 6.07
N TYR A 22 -32.02 -5.75 7.05
CA TYR A 22 -32.10 -5.37 8.47
C TYR A 22 -31.17 -4.21 8.84
N PHE A 23 -29.99 -4.10 8.24
CA PHE A 23 -28.98 -3.08 8.54
C PHE A 23 -28.85 -2.02 7.42
N SER A 24 -29.92 -1.83 6.65
CA SER A 24 -29.92 -0.95 5.46
C SER A 24 -29.44 0.48 5.74
N GLU A 25 -29.84 1.06 6.87
CA GLU A 25 -29.42 2.41 7.29
C GLU A 25 -27.92 2.48 7.56
N SER A 26 -27.39 1.60 8.42
CA SER A 26 -25.96 1.54 8.73
C SER A 26 -25.10 1.21 7.51
N ILE A 27 -25.58 0.35 6.61
CA ILE A 27 -24.91 0.05 5.35
C ILE A 27 -24.87 1.29 4.45
N SER A 28 -25.98 2.03 4.34
CA SER A 28 -26.06 3.26 3.55
C SER A 28 -25.09 4.33 4.07
N GLU A 29 -25.06 4.54 5.38
CA GLU A 29 -24.11 5.48 6.02
C GLU A 29 -22.66 5.07 5.78
N ALA A 30 -22.33 3.78 5.91
CA ALA A 30 -20.99 3.26 5.67
C ALA A 30 -20.55 3.46 4.21
N VAL A 31 -21.46 3.27 3.24
CA VAL A 31 -21.19 3.52 1.81
C VAL A 31 -20.97 5.01 1.54
N ILE A 32 -21.82 5.89 2.08
CA ILE A 32 -21.67 7.34 1.90
C ILE A 32 -20.34 7.81 2.51
N LYS A 33 -20.02 7.36 3.73
CA LYS A 33 -18.75 7.66 4.41
C LYS A 33 -17.55 7.18 3.58
N SER A 34 -17.58 5.95 3.07
CA SER A 34 -16.48 5.40 2.27
C SER A 34 -16.31 6.12 0.93
N ILE A 35 -17.40 6.49 0.25
CA ILE A 35 -17.35 7.30 -0.98
C ILE A 35 -16.74 8.68 -0.69
N ASN A 36 -17.14 9.33 0.41
CA ASN A 36 -16.57 10.61 0.82
C ASN A 36 -15.06 10.50 1.10
N ILE A 37 -14.62 9.45 1.80
CA ILE A 37 -13.19 9.16 2.00
C ILE A 37 -12.48 8.97 0.65
N CYS A 38 -13.10 8.25 -0.29
CA CYS A 38 -12.53 8.05 -1.62
C CYS A 38 -12.34 9.38 -2.38
N LEU A 39 -13.36 10.25 -2.36
CA LEU A 39 -13.35 11.53 -3.08
C LEU A 39 -12.41 12.57 -2.45
N THR A 40 -12.36 12.63 -1.11
CA THR A 40 -11.66 13.69 -0.39
C THR A 40 -10.23 13.32 0.00
N VAL A 41 -9.94 12.02 0.17
CA VAL A 41 -8.64 11.54 0.64
C VAL A 41 -7.94 10.69 -0.43
N ILE A 42 -8.58 9.61 -0.89
CA ILE A 42 -7.89 8.58 -1.70
C ILE A 42 -7.56 9.08 -3.12
N ILE A 43 -8.54 9.60 -3.85
CA ILE A 43 -8.35 10.05 -5.23
C ILE A 43 -7.31 11.18 -5.32
N PRO A 44 -7.41 12.27 -4.53
CA PRO A 44 -6.44 13.36 -4.60
C PRO A 44 -5.02 12.94 -4.21
N SER A 45 -4.87 11.96 -3.31
CA SER A 45 -3.56 11.54 -2.80
C SER A 45 -2.84 10.52 -3.68
N ILE A 46 -3.54 9.63 -4.37
CA ILE A 46 -2.93 8.48 -5.06
C ILE A 46 -2.99 8.58 -6.59
N TYR A 47 -4.04 9.19 -7.16
CA TYR A 47 -4.29 9.10 -8.62
C TYR A 47 -3.14 9.68 -9.47
N GLY A 48 -2.64 10.86 -9.10
CA GLY A 48 -1.50 11.48 -9.79
C GLY A 48 -0.23 10.61 -9.75
N PHE A 49 0.04 9.97 -8.61
CA PHE A 49 1.17 9.03 -8.50
C PHE A 49 1.01 7.83 -9.40
N MET A 50 -0.20 7.29 -9.53
CA MET A 50 -0.45 6.15 -10.40
C MET A 50 -0.17 6.48 -11.86
N ILE A 51 -0.58 7.67 -12.32
CA ILE A 51 -0.32 8.12 -13.70
C ILE A 51 1.19 8.18 -13.95
N ILE A 52 1.94 8.84 -13.08
CA ILE A 52 3.38 9.04 -13.25
C ILE A 52 4.13 7.72 -13.15
N SER A 53 3.74 6.86 -12.21
CA SER A 53 4.29 5.51 -12.06
C SER A 53 4.07 4.66 -13.31
N SER A 54 2.86 4.74 -13.90
CA SER A 54 2.52 4.05 -15.14
C SER A 54 3.31 4.59 -16.33
N VAL A 55 3.48 5.91 -16.43
CA VAL A 55 4.29 6.55 -17.48
C VAL A 55 5.74 6.05 -17.42
N ILE A 56 6.36 6.04 -16.24
CA ILE A 56 7.75 5.58 -16.06
C ILE A 56 7.91 4.09 -16.38
N MET A 57 6.92 3.28 -16.01
CA MET A 57 6.92 1.86 -16.32
C MET A 57 6.85 1.61 -17.83
N LYS A 58 5.92 2.29 -18.52
CA LYS A 58 5.69 2.13 -19.96
C LYS A 58 6.77 2.77 -20.82
N SER A 59 7.39 3.85 -20.36
CA SER A 59 8.45 4.54 -21.10
C SER A 59 9.81 3.82 -21.04
N GLY A 60 9.95 2.77 -20.24
CA GLY A 60 11.22 2.04 -20.05
C GLY A 60 12.21 2.72 -19.10
N MET A 61 11.77 3.76 -18.37
CA MET A 61 12.61 4.54 -17.46
C MET A 61 12.95 3.85 -16.12
N LEU A 62 12.45 2.64 -15.89
CA LEU A 62 12.73 1.83 -14.71
C LEU A 62 14.25 1.61 -14.49
N ALA A 63 15.01 1.41 -15.56
CA ALA A 63 16.46 1.27 -15.51
C ALA A 63 17.16 2.55 -15.04
N VAL A 64 16.65 3.72 -15.43
CA VAL A 64 17.26 5.03 -15.11
C VAL A 64 17.12 5.32 -13.62
N LEU A 65 15.92 5.11 -13.06
CA LEU A 65 15.63 5.39 -11.65
C LEU A 65 16.43 4.49 -10.69
N SER A 66 16.78 3.28 -11.13
CA SER A 66 17.47 2.28 -10.33
C SER A 66 19.00 2.34 -10.41
N ARG A 67 19.58 3.04 -11.41
CA ARG A 67 21.04 3.16 -11.61
C ARG A 67 21.82 3.55 -10.35
N PRO A 68 21.43 4.60 -9.59
CA PRO A 68 22.16 4.99 -8.38
C PRO A 68 22.15 3.91 -7.29
N PHE A 69 21.14 3.04 -7.32
CA PHE A 69 20.90 2.01 -6.34
C PHE A 69 21.30 0.61 -6.84
N ARG A 70 22.12 0.51 -7.91
CA ARG A 70 22.53 -0.77 -8.49
C ARG A 70 23.12 -1.72 -7.44
N ILE A 71 24.05 -1.21 -6.62
CA ILE A 71 24.71 -2.00 -5.57
C ILE A 71 23.67 -2.51 -4.56
N VAL A 72 22.74 -1.65 -4.15
CA VAL A 72 21.64 -2.05 -3.25
C VAL A 72 20.76 -3.11 -3.91
N SER A 73 20.35 -2.92 -5.16
CA SER A 73 19.52 -3.87 -5.90
C SER A 73 20.15 -5.26 -6.01
N GLU A 74 21.41 -5.32 -6.48
CA GLU A 74 22.08 -6.57 -6.79
C GLU A 74 22.54 -7.31 -5.52
N TYR A 75 23.05 -6.59 -4.51
CA TYR A 75 23.62 -7.22 -3.30
C TYR A 75 22.62 -7.37 -2.16
N ILE A 76 21.76 -6.38 -1.90
CA ILE A 76 20.78 -6.43 -0.81
C ILE A 76 19.56 -7.22 -1.28
N PHE A 77 18.97 -6.82 -2.41
CA PHE A 77 17.72 -7.41 -2.91
C PHE A 77 17.91 -8.61 -3.84
N ARG A 78 19.12 -8.85 -4.37
CA ARG A 78 19.40 -9.89 -5.38
C ARG A 78 18.46 -9.80 -6.58
N LEU A 79 18.17 -8.57 -7.01
CA LEU A 79 17.36 -8.28 -8.18
C LEU A 79 18.22 -7.73 -9.31
N PRO A 80 17.81 -7.92 -10.57
CA PRO A 80 18.27 -7.08 -11.66
C PRO A 80 18.08 -5.60 -11.30
N CYS A 81 19.07 -4.79 -11.64
CA CYS A 81 19.11 -3.33 -11.43
C CYS A 81 17.75 -2.67 -11.70
N GLU A 82 17.19 -2.91 -12.89
CA GLU A 82 15.96 -2.30 -13.39
C GLU A 82 14.75 -2.49 -12.47
N LEU A 83 14.66 -3.63 -11.77
CA LEU A 83 13.53 -3.98 -10.93
C LEU A 83 13.51 -3.25 -9.58
N PHE A 84 14.63 -2.63 -9.18
CA PHE A 84 14.67 -1.84 -7.94
C PHE A 84 13.79 -0.60 -8.00
N SER A 85 13.60 -0.04 -9.20
CA SER A 85 12.68 1.08 -9.41
C SER A 85 11.24 0.72 -9.04
N VAL A 86 10.83 -0.53 -9.24
CA VAL A 86 9.51 -1.03 -8.84
C VAL A 86 9.35 -0.98 -7.32
N PHE A 87 10.41 -1.29 -6.56
CA PHE A 87 10.39 -1.16 -5.11
C PHE A 87 10.27 0.31 -4.66
N LEU A 88 11.02 1.22 -5.29
CA LEU A 88 10.96 2.65 -4.99
C LEU A 88 9.56 3.22 -5.27
N ILE A 89 9.04 2.92 -6.47
CA ILE A 89 7.70 3.35 -6.89
C ILE A 89 6.64 2.73 -6.00
N SER A 90 6.75 1.44 -5.67
CA SER A 90 5.83 0.78 -4.74
C SER A 90 5.83 1.42 -3.36
N THR A 91 6.98 1.87 -2.86
CA THR A 91 7.09 2.51 -1.55
C THR A 91 6.47 3.92 -1.59
N ALA A 92 6.61 4.64 -2.71
CA ALA A 92 6.05 5.98 -2.89
C ALA A 92 4.54 5.99 -3.22
N ALA A 93 4.07 5.04 -4.03
CA ALA A 93 2.68 4.98 -4.46
C ALA A 93 1.80 4.17 -3.48
N GLY A 94 2.39 3.18 -2.83
CA GLY A 94 1.71 2.28 -1.90
C GLY A 94 0.95 1.13 -2.58
N TYR A 95 0.13 0.43 -1.79
CA TYR A 95 -0.74 -0.64 -2.28
C TYR A 95 -1.97 -0.09 -3.05
N PRO A 96 -2.49 -0.83 -4.05
CA PRO A 96 -1.97 -2.06 -4.65
C PRO A 96 -0.98 -1.81 -5.83
N VAL A 97 -0.47 -0.59 -5.99
CA VAL A 97 0.31 -0.16 -7.18
C VAL A 97 1.55 -1.03 -7.41
N GLY A 98 2.34 -1.30 -6.36
CA GLY A 98 3.53 -2.14 -6.47
C GLY A 98 3.24 -3.53 -7.02
N ILE A 99 2.19 -4.19 -6.53
CA ILE A 99 1.77 -5.51 -7.00
C ILE A 99 1.29 -5.43 -8.45
N LYS A 100 0.48 -4.45 -8.80
CA LYS A 100 0.04 -4.25 -10.19
C LYS A 100 1.23 -4.16 -11.13
N MET A 101 2.24 -3.34 -10.82
CA MET A 101 3.45 -3.19 -11.65
C MET A 101 4.20 -4.51 -11.81
N ILE A 102 4.37 -5.28 -10.73
CA ILE A 102 5.02 -6.59 -10.77
C ILE A 102 4.30 -7.53 -11.72
N TYR A 103 2.96 -7.60 -11.65
CA TYR A 103 2.19 -8.50 -12.51
C TYR A 103 2.09 -8.00 -13.95
N THR A 104 2.16 -6.70 -14.20
CA THR A 104 2.33 -6.16 -15.56
C THR A 104 3.68 -6.57 -16.15
N LEU A 105 4.77 -6.49 -15.39
CA LEU A 105 6.08 -6.97 -15.86
C LEU A 105 6.10 -8.49 -16.09
N LEU A 106 5.32 -9.24 -15.32
CA LEU A 106 5.14 -10.68 -15.52
C LEU A 106 4.33 -10.97 -16.80
N ASP A 107 3.27 -10.19 -17.06
CA ASP A 107 2.44 -10.31 -18.28
C ASP A 107 3.21 -9.91 -19.55
N GLU A 108 4.20 -9.02 -19.42
CA GLU A 108 5.11 -8.61 -20.50
C GLU A 108 6.34 -9.53 -20.65
N ASP A 109 6.38 -10.68 -19.95
CA ASP A 109 7.48 -11.64 -19.93
C ASP A 109 8.85 -11.03 -19.54
N LYS A 110 8.86 -9.87 -18.86
CA LYS A 110 10.08 -9.18 -18.40
C LYS A 110 10.64 -9.79 -17.12
N ILE A 111 9.79 -10.47 -16.33
CA ILE A 111 10.19 -11.18 -15.10
C ILE A 111 9.54 -12.56 -15.05
N ASP A 112 10.18 -13.49 -14.36
CA ASP A 112 9.59 -14.81 -14.11
C ASP A 112 8.67 -14.81 -12.89
N LYS A 113 7.82 -15.84 -12.80
CA LYS A 113 6.86 -15.98 -11.70
C LYS A 113 7.51 -15.98 -10.32
N LYS A 114 8.71 -16.57 -10.18
CA LYS A 114 9.44 -16.60 -8.91
C LYS A 114 9.91 -15.21 -8.50
N THR A 115 10.34 -14.38 -9.45
CA THR A 115 10.67 -12.98 -9.20
C THR A 115 9.44 -12.18 -8.82
N ALA A 116 8.31 -12.39 -9.51
CA ALA A 116 7.06 -11.73 -9.17
C ALA A 116 6.61 -12.04 -7.73
N ASP A 117 6.60 -13.32 -7.32
CA ASP A 117 6.22 -13.71 -5.95
C ASP A 117 7.18 -13.15 -4.90
N TYR A 118 8.49 -13.14 -5.18
CA TYR A 118 9.48 -12.56 -4.27
C TYR A 118 9.32 -11.04 -4.12
N MET A 119 9.19 -10.30 -5.22
CA MET A 119 8.99 -8.85 -5.17
C MET A 119 7.69 -8.49 -4.49
N SER A 120 6.63 -9.29 -4.68
CA SER A 120 5.34 -9.11 -3.99
C SER A 120 5.49 -9.18 -2.47
N CYS A 121 6.54 -9.83 -1.96
CA CYS A 121 6.77 -9.97 -0.54
C CYS A 121 7.24 -8.68 0.15
N PHE A 122 7.72 -7.67 -0.57
CA PHE A 122 8.24 -6.41 0.01
C PHE A 122 7.88 -5.14 -0.78
N CYS A 123 7.41 -5.26 -2.02
CA CYS A 123 6.80 -4.16 -2.77
C CYS A 123 5.33 -3.98 -2.35
N PHE A 124 5.14 -3.63 -1.08
CA PHE A 124 3.83 -3.41 -0.47
C PHE A 124 3.99 -2.50 0.75
N ALA A 125 3.35 -1.33 0.73
CA ALA A 125 3.35 -0.38 1.84
C ALA A 125 2.14 0.56 1.74
N GLY A 126 1.73 1.16 2.85
CA GLY A 126 0.95 2.39 2.79
C GLY A 126 1.85 3.51 2.25
N GLY A 127 1.46 4.15 1.16
CA GLY A 127 2.26 5.23 0.58
C GLY A 127 2.35 6.44 1.54
N PRO A 128 3.39 7.28 1.43
CA PRO A 128 3.55 8.47 2.29
C PRO A 128 2.36 9.42 2.21
N ALA A 129 1.71 9.56 1.04
CA ALA A 129 0.52 10.38 0.88
C ALA A 129 -0.66 9.84 1.69
N PHE A 130 -0.85 8.52 1.71
CA PHE A 130 -1.87 7.87 2.53
C PHE A 130 -1.56 8.03 4.02
N ILE A 131 -0.32 7.75 4.45
CA ILE A 131 0.10 7.88 5.86
C ILE A 131 -0.07 9.31 6.37
N LEU A 132 0.30 10.31 5.56
CA LEU A 132 0.12 11.73 5.93
C LEU A 132 -1.34 12.15 5.95
N GLY A 133 -2.21 11.54 5.14
CA GLY A 133 -3.65 11.75 5.23
C GLY A 133 -4.25 11.22 6.54
N LEU A 134 -3.60 10.26 7.19
CA LEU A 134 -4.05 9.66 8.46
C LEU A 134 -3.49 10.38 9.69
N CYS A 135 -2.27 10.91 9.63
CA CYS A 135 -1.59 11.48 10.78
C CYS A 135 -1.59 13.02 10.76
N ARG A 136 -1.98 13.65 11.88
CA ARG A 136 -1.89 15.11 12.04
C ARG A 136 -0.46 15.62 12.11
N ASP A 137 0.43 14.87 12.75
CA ASP A 137 1.85 15.23 12.89
C ASP A 137 2.69 14.60 11.76
N LYS A 138 3.31 15.47 10.96
CA LYS A 138 4.24 15.08 9.89
C LYS A 138 5.42 14.25 10.39
N ARG A 139 5.92 14.51 11.60
CA ARG A 139 7.03 13.76 12.21
C ARG A 139 6.61 12.32 12.49
N ILE A 140 5.43 12.12 13.07
CA ILE A 140 4.87 10.78 13.31
C ILE A 140 4.68 10.06 11.97
N ALA A 141 4.08 10.73 10.99
CA ALA A 141 3.89 10.15 9.66
C ALA A 141 5.22 9.70 9.01
N MET A 142 6.29 10.50 9.15
CA MET A 142 7.62 10.13 8.66
C MET A 142 8.22 8.95 9.43
N ILE A 143 8.01 8.86 10.75
CA ILE A 143 8.45 7.72 11.56
C ILE A 143 7.73 6.44 11.13
N ILE A 144 6.41 6.50 10.93
CA ILE A 144 5.61 5.37 10.43
C ILE A 144 6.14 4.94 9.05
N PHE A 145 6.27 5.89 8.12
CA PHE A 145 6.74 5.62 6.76
C PHE A 145 8.15 5.00 6.74
N ALA A 146 9.09 5.56 7.52
CA ALA A 146 10.44 5.02 7.64
C ALA A 146 10.42 3.61 8.23
N SER A 147 9.63 3.37 9.27
CA SER A 147 9.51 2.07 9.92
C SER A 147 8.99 1.01 8.97
N ILE A 148 7.95 1.31 8.20
CA ILE A 148 7.39 0.41 7.18
C ILE A 148 8.42 0.15 6.08
N THR A 149 9.11 1.19 5.61
CA THR A 149 10.14 1.05 4.56
C THR A 149 11.29 0.16 5.01
N ILE A 150 11.82 0.37 6.22
CA ILE A 150 12.87 -0.47 6.80
C ILE A 150 12.35 -1.90 7.01
N SER A 151 11.10 -2.08 7.46
CA SER A 151 10.49 -3.40 7.61
C SER A 151 10.41 -4.18 6.29
N ASN A 152 10.12 -3.50 5.18
CA ASN A 152 10.08 -4.11 3.86
C ASN A 152 11.48 -4.49 3.37
N ILE A 153 12.51 -3.68 3.69
CA ILE A 153 13.92 -4.03 3.40
C ILE A 153 14.30 -5.29 4.18
N ILE A 154 13.97 -5.37 5.48
CA ILE A 154 14.21 -6.57 6.30
C ILE A 154 13.44 -7.78 5.73
N THR A 155 12.19 -7.57 5.33
CA THR A 155 11.38 -8.63 4.72
C THR A 155 12.03 -9.14 3.43
N ALA A 156 12.53 -8.25 2.57
CA ALA A 156 13.30 -8.64 1.38
C ALA A 156 14.56 -9.45 1.75
N LEU A 157 15.30 -9.02 2.78
CA LEU A 157 16.49 -9.71 3.28
C LEU A 157 16.21 -11.12 3.80
N ILE A 158 15.05 -11.34 4.43
CA ILE A 158 14.63 -12.68 4.91
C ILE A 158 14.12 -13.52 3.74
N MET A 159 13.30 -12.95 2.85
CA MET A 159 12.72 -13.68 1.72
C MET A 159 13.75 -14.03 0.63
N ARG A 160 14.94 -13.43 0.64
CA ARG A 160 16.00 -13.74 -0.34
C ARG A 160 16.73 -15.05 -0.05
N PHE A 161 16.61 -15.62 1.15
CA PHE A 161 17.27 -16.88 1.51
C PHE A 161 16.82 -18.00 0.55
N GLY A 162 17.79 -18.67 -0.07
CA GLY A 162 17.53 -19.70 -1.08
C GLY A 162 17.42 -19.19 -2.54
N ARG A 163 17.42 -17.86 -2.77
CA ARG A 163 17.58 -17.34 -4.14
C ARG A 163 19.05 -17.32 -4.55
N LYS A 164 19.35 -17.87 -5.72
CA LYS A 164 20.61 -17.61 -6.42
C LYS A 164 20.73 -16.10 -6.67
N ASN A 165 21.94 -15.57 -6.62
CA ASN A 165 22.17 -14.18 -6.99
C ASN A 165 21.58 -13.95 -8.39
N ALA A 166 20.93 -12.79 -8.60
CA ALA A 166 20.65 -12.35 -9.95
C ALA A 166 21.97 -12.44 -10.74
N VAL A 167 21.92 -13.01 -11.94
CA VAL A 167 23.08 -12.98 -12.83
C VAL A 167 23.51 -11.52 -12.91
N LEU A 168 24.78 -11.23 -12.58
CA LEU A 168 25.34 -9.89 -12.70
C LEU A 168 25.19 -9.47 -14.16
N HIS A 169 24.11 -8.77 -14.49
CA HIS A 169 23.99 -8.15 -15.80
C HIS A 169 25.08 -7.09 -15.85
N LYS A 170 26.02 -7.26 -16.78
CA LYS A 170 27.18 -6.37 -16.93
C LYS A 170 26.76 -4.90 -17.09
N GLU A 171 25.56 -4.64 -17.62
CA GLU A 171 25.02 -3.30 -17.86
C GLU A 171 23.53 -3.23 -17.51
N CYS A 172 23.09 -2.20 -16.76
CA CYS A 172 21.68 -1.78 -16.78
C CYS A 172 21.47 -1.07 -18.12
N LYS A 173 21.22 -1.83 -19.19
CA LYS A 173 20.98 -1.25 -20.51
C LYS A 173 19.68 -0.45 -20.40
N SER A 174 19.76 0.86 -20.63
CA SER A 174 18.54 1.65 -20.82
C SER A 174 17.89 1.13 -22.09
N PRO A 175 16.68 0.55 -22.04
CA PRO A 175 15.91 0.39 -23.27
C PRO A 175 15.74 1.77 -23.91
N LYS A 176 15.57 1.82 -25.24
CA LYS A 176 15.18 3.08 -25.90
C LYS A 176 13.93 3.59 -25.20
N THR A 177 14.02 4.79 -24.61
CA THR A 177 12.90 5.40 -23.92
C THR A 177 11.85 5.77 -24.96
N ILE A 178 10.67 5.20 -24.85
CA ILE A 178 9.55 5.50 -25.75
C ILE A 178 8.62 6.43 -24.98
N PHE A 179 8.64 7.71 -25.35
CA PHE A 179 7.72 8.69 -24.81
C PHE A 179 6.91 9.30 -25.95
N ASN A 180 5.63 8.95 -25.99
CA ASN A 180 4.68 9.47 -26.97
C ASN A 180 3.33 9.75 -26.27
N ALA A 181 2.42 10.41 -26.98
CA ALA A 181 1.10 10.73 -26.43
C ALA A 181 0.31 9.47 -26.02
N SER A 182 0.50 8.32 -26.69
CA SER A 182 -0.20 7.09 -26.33
C SER A 182 0.24 6.51 -24.99
N VAL A 183 1.52 6.62 -24.62
CA VAL A 183 2.01 6.23 -23.29
C VAL A 183 1.31 7.05 -22.19
N ILE A 184 1.06 8.34 -22.42
CA ILE A 184 0.35 9.20 -21.48
C ILE A 184 -1.12 8.79 -21.38
N THR A 185 -1.83 8.70 -22.52
CA THR A 185 -3.27 8.39 -22.52
C THR A 185 -3.55 7.01 -21.94
N GLU A 186 -2.77 6.00 -22.31
CA GLU A 186 -2.92 4.66 -21.75
C GLU A 186 -2.56 4.61 -20.25
N SER A 187 -1.64 5.47 -19.79
CA SER A 187 -1.29 5.56 -18.36
C SER A 187 -2.39 6.21 -17.55
N VAL A 188 -3.04 7.25 -18.09
CA VAL A 188 -4.23 7.87 -17.50
C VAL A 188 -5.37 6.85 -17.41
N GLU A 189 -5.67 6.15 -18.49
CA GLU A 189 -6.74 5.14 -18.53
C GLU A 189 -6.47 3.98 -17.55
N SER A 190 -5.27 3.41 -17.60
CA SER A 190 -4.82 2.32 -16.70
C SER A 190 -4.91 2.74 -15.23
N SER A 191 -4.53 3.98 -14.91
CA SER A 191 -4.57 4.51 -13.55
C SER A 191 -5.99 4.76 -13.09
N ALA A 192 -6.86 5.27 -13.97
CA ALA A 192 -8.27 5.53 -13.66
C ALA A 192 -9.00 4.23 -13.33
N LYS A 193 -8.80 3.18 -14.14
CA LYS A 193 -9.36 1.84 -13.88
C LYS A 193 -8.94 1.30 -12.51
N SER A 194 -7.65 1.39 -12.19
CA SER A 194 -7.15 0.92 -10.90
C SER A 194 -7.64 1.78 -9.73
N MET A 195 -7.78 3.09 -9.91
CA MET A 195 -8.31 3.96 -8.88
C MET A 195 -9.78 3.65 -8.59
N LEU A 196 -10.59 3.47 -9.63
CA LEU A 196 -11.98 3.03 -9.49
C LEU A 196 -12.09 1.69 -8.79
N LEU A 197 -11.21 0.73 -9.12
CA LEU A 197 -11.18 -0.56 -8.43
C LEU A 197 -10.87 -0.41 -6.94
N ILE A 198 -9.90 0.44 -6.56
CA ILE A 198 -9.58 0.70 -5.15
C ILE A 198 -10.78 1.31 -4.42
N CYS A 199 -11.43 2.33 -5.00
CA CYS A 199 -12.61 2.96 -4.39
C CYS A 199 -13.79 1.99 -4.26
N ALA A 200 -14.02 1.15 -5.27
CA ALA A 200 -15.06 0.13 -5.25
C ALA A 200 -14.77 -0.93 -4.17
N MET A 201 -13.51 -1.31 -3.98
CA MET A 201 -13.09 -2.26 -2.96
C MET A 201 -13.26 -1.68 -1.55
N ILE A 202 -12.82 -0.43 -1.31
CA ILE A 202 -13.04 0.26 -0.03
C ILE A 202 -14.54 0.35 0.29
N THR A 203 -15.36 0.71 -0.70
CA THR A 203 -16.82 0.79 -0.53
C THR A 203 -17.45 -0.59 -0.30
N GLY A 204 -16.98 -1.64 -0.97
CA GLY A 204 -17.45 -3.00 -0.72
C GLY A 204 -17.08 -3.50 0.68
N PHE A 205 -15.87 -3.17 1.14
CA PHE A 205 -15.41 -3.52 2.49
C PHE A 205 -16.10 -2.70 3.58
N SER A 206 -16.52 -1.45 3.32
CA SER A 206 -17.32 -0.69 4.29
C SER A 206 -18.69 -1.32 4.54
N VAL A 207 -19.32 -1.93 3.53
CA VAL A 207 -20.52 -2.75 3.70
C VAL A 207 -20.25 -3.96 4.60
N PHE A 208 -19.15 -4.70 4.34
CA PHE A 208 -18.80 -5.85 5.18
C PHE A 208 -18.50 -5.44 6.62
N SER A 209 -17.80 -4.32 6.83
CA SER A 209 -17.56 -3.75 8.15
C SER A 209 -18.88 -3.39 8.84
N ALA A 210 -19.81 -2.71 8.16
CA ALA A 210 -21.11 -2.34 8.73
C ALA A 210 -21.94 -3.57 9.12
N ILE A 211 -21.97 -4.61 8.28
CA ILE A 211 -22.66 -5.86 8.60
C ILE A 211 -21.98 -6.55 9.79
N ALA A 212 -20.65 -6.63 9.83
CA ALA A 212 -19.91 -7.26 10.92
C ALA A 212 -20.14 -6.53 12.25
N ASP A 213 -20.21 -5.20 12.23
CA ASP A 213 -20.45 -4.40 13.42
C ASP A 213 -21.87 -4.60 13.95
N ASN A 214 -22.88 -4.45 13.08
CA ASN A 214 -24.29 -4.56 13.49
C ASN A 214 -24.73 -5.99 13.81
N SER A 215 -24.00 -7.01 13.34
CA SER A 215 -24.25 -8.41 13.69
C SER A 215 -23.53 -8.88 14.96
N GLY A 216 -22.74 -8.01 15.61
CA GLY A 216 -21.95 -8.35 16.79
C GLY A 216 -20.69 -9.18 16.51
N ILE A 217 -20.37 -9.44 15.23
CA ILE A 217 -19.14 -10.15 14.85
C ILE A 217 -17.91 -9.33 15.27
N THR A 218 -17.93 -8.02 15.02
CA THR A 218 -16.84 -7.11 15.41
C THR A 218 -16.65 -7.15 16.93
N GLU A 219 -17.73 -7.05 17.70
CA GLU A 219 -17.70 -7.09 19.16
C GLU A 219 -17.14 -8.42 19.68
N TYR A 220 -17.65 -9.56 19.19
CA TYR A 220 -17.17 -10.89 19.59
C TYR A 220 -15.68 -11.10 19.31
N ILE A 221 -15.20 -10.69 18.13
CA ILE A 221 -13.76 -10.79 17.79
C ILE A 221 -12.95 -9.87 18.69
N SER A 222 -13.45 -8.68 18.99
CA SER A 222 -12.77 -7.68 19.84
C SER A 222 -12.67 -8.14 21.29
N GLU A 223 -13.72 -8.75 21.85
CA GLU A 223 -13.69 -9.38 23.17
C GLU A 223 -12.67 -10.53 23.22
N PHE A 224 -12.64 -11.37 22.18
CA PHE A 224 -11.68 -12.45 22.09
C PHE A 224 -10.23 -11.94 22.04
N ILE A 225 -9.94 -10.90 21.24
CA ILE A 225 -8.61 -10.27 21.19
C ILE A 225 -8.27 -9.63 22.54
N SER A 226 -9.20 -8.91 23.15
CA SER A 226 -9.01 -8.27 24.46
C SER A 226 -8.67 -9.31 25.54
N PHE A 227 -9.37 -10.44 25.54
CA PHE A 227 -9.12 -11.56 26.45
C PHE A 227 -7.74 -12.21 26.22
N VAL A 228 -7.39 -12.52 24.96
CA VAL A 228 -6.15 -13.23 24.62
C VAL A 228 -4.91 -12.37 24.85
N PHE A 229 -4.98 -11.07 24.52
CA PHE A 229 -3.83 -10.17 24.59
C PHE A 229 -3.83 -9.27 25.83
N HIS A 230 -4.83 -9.39 26.72
CA HIS A 230 -5.01 -8.55 27.91
C HIS A 230 -4.94 -7.05 27.60
N THR A 231 -5.62 -6.64 26.54
CA THR A 231 -5.65 -5.25 26.03
C THR A 231 -7.05 -4.67 26.19
N ASP A 232 -7.15 -3.34 26.28
CA ASP A 232 -8.44 -2.65 26.33
C ASP A 232 -9.35 -3.03 25.15
N PHE A 233 -10.65 -3.19 25.44
CA PHE A 233 -11.65 -3.52 24.42
C PHE A 233 -11.66 -2.50 23.28
N SER A 234 -11.50 -1.20 23.58
CA SER A 234 -11.44 -0.14 22.57
C SER A 234 -10.31 -0.35 21.56
N ILE A 235 -9.10 -0.69 22.03
CA ILE A 235 -7.95 -0.97 21.18
C ILE A 235 -8.20 -2.25 20.37
N SER A 236 -8.78 -3.28 20.99
CA SER A 236 -9.10 -4.54 20.32
C SER A 236 -10.15 -4.37 19.22
N ARG A 237 -11.12 -3.48 19.43
CA ARG A 237 -12.11 -3.08 18.42
C ARG A 237 -11.46 -2.36 17.26
N SER A 238 -10.63 -1.36 17.52
CA SER A 238 -9.93 -0.64 16.46
C SER A 238 -8.96 -1.54 15.68
N ILE A 239 -8.33 -2.53 16.32
CA ILE A 239 -7.54 -3.57 15.62
C ILE A 239 -8.44 -4.37 14.68
N THR A 240 -9.58 -4.86 15.17
CA THR A 240 -10.52 -5.68 14.38
C THR A 240 -11.00 -4.94 13.14
N GLU A 241 -11.47 -3.70 13.32
CA GLU A 241 -11.96 -2.85 12.23
C GLU A 241 -10.85 -2.54 11.21
N SER A 242 -9.63 -2.24 11.68
CA SER A 242 -8.47 -1.95 10.82
C SER A 242 -7.95 -3.18 10.07
N VAL A 243 -8.09 -4.38 10.65
CA VAL A 243 -7.75 -5.63 9.96
C VAL A 243 -8.73 -5.90 8.81
N ILE A 244 -10.01 -5.57 8.97
CA ILE A 244 -10.99 -5.67 7.88
C ILE A 244 -10.68 -4.63 6.81
N GLU A 245 -10.58 -3.36 7.21
CA GLU A 245 -10.41 -2.22 6.32
C GLU A 245 -9.47 -1.18 6.97
N ILE A 246 -8.26 -1.08 6.42
CA ILE A 246 -7.14 -0.34 6.99
C ILE A 246 -7.40 1.16 7.14
N SER A 247 -8.34 1.73 6.38
CA SER A 247 -8.71 3.15 6.51
C SER A 247 -9.34 3.54 7.86
N HIS A 248 -9.85 2.57 8.64
CA HIS A 248 -10.32 2.81 10.02
C HIS A 248 -9.21 3.26 10.98
N ILE A 249 -7.93 3.14 10.58
CA ILE A 249 -6.81 3.70 11.33
C ILE A 249 -6.95 5.22 11.55
N SER A 250 -7.67 5.93 10.68
CA SER A 250 -7.96 7.36 10.84
C SER A 250 -8.77 7.71 12.11
N GLU A 251 -9.42 6.72 12.72
CA GLU A 251 -10.25 6.89 13.91
C GLU A 251 -9.46 6.75 15.23
N PHE A 252 -8.21 6.27 15.17
CA PHE A 252 -7.34 6.25 16.35
C PHE A 252 -7.06 7.67 16.82
N ASP A 253 -7.04 7.88 18.13
CA ASP A 253 -6.59 9.16 18.68
C ASP A 253 -5.12 9.38 18.34
N SER A 254 -4.89 10.25 17.34
CA SER A 254 -3.57 10.64 16.88
C SER A 254 -2.67 11.23 17.98
N ASN A 255 -3.23 11.59 19.15
CA ASN A 255 -2.47 12.06 20.30
C ASN A 255 -2.00 10.93 21.23
N ASN A 256 -2.50 9.70 21.06
CA ASN A 256 -2.06 8.57 21.84
C ASN A 256 -0.84 7.89 21.19
N TYR A 257 0.34 8.45 21.47
CA TYR A 257 1.63 7.98 20.96
C TYR A 257 1.91 6.50 21.24
N SER A 258 1.30 5.92 22.27
CA SER A 258 1.47 4.50 22.60
C SER A 258 0.91 3.56 21.53
N LEU A 259 -0.05 4.02 20.73
CA LEU A 259 -0.71 3.25 19.67
C LEU A 259 0.02 3.34 18.32
N ILE A 260 0.98 4.26 18.15
CA ILE A 260 1.69 4.47 16.88
C ILE A 260 2.43 3.20 16.40
N PRO A 261 3.12 2.42 17.25
CA PRO A 261 3.71 1.15 16.83
C PRO A 261 2.69 0.14 16.30
N LEU A 262 1.50 0.07 16.92
CA LEU A 262 0.41 -0.81 16.49
C LEU A 262 -0.17 -0.35 15.15
N ILE A 263 -0.44 0.94 14.99
CA ILE A 263 -0.87 1.56 13.74
C ILE A 263 0.14 1.25 12.62
N THR A 264 1.43 1.39 12.91
CA THR A 264 2.51 1.07 11.97
C THR A 264 2.48 -0.40 11.55
N ALA A 265 2.29 -1.31 12.52
CA ALA A 265 2.21 -2.74 12.25
C ALA A 265 0.99 -3.09 11.38
N LEU A 266 -0.17 -2.50 11.65
CA LEU A 266 -1.39 -2.69 10.88
C LEU A 266 -1.23 -2.14 9.45
N LEU A 267 -0.65 -0.94 9.28
CA LEU A 267 -0.38 -0.36 7.96
C LEU A 267 0.60 -1.19 7.11
N ALA A 268 1.62 -1.76 7.74
CA ALA A 268 2.55 -2.69 7.06
C ALA A 268 1.86 -3.99 6.61
N PHE A 269 0.86 -4.45 7.35
CA PHE A 269 0.04 -5.62 7.01
C PHE A 269 -0.97 -5.32 5.88
N GLY A 270 -1.66 -4.17 5.95
CA GLY A 270 -2.58 -3.66 4.93
C GLY A 270 -4.02 -4.18 4.99
N GLY A 271 -4.33 -5.13 5.88
CA GLY A 271 -5.69 -5.60 6.11
C GLY A 271 -6.27 -6.48 4.99
N LEU A 272 -7.51 -6.95 5.20
CA LEU A 272 -8.21 -7.88 4.30
C LEU A 272 -8.61 -7.20 2.99
N CYS A 273 -9.09 -5.96 3.04
CA CYS A 273 -9.45 -5.20 1.83
C CYS A 273 -8.30 -5.13 0.84
N VAL A 274 -7.12 -4.68 1.29
CA VAL A 274 -5.94 -4.58 0.43
C VAL A 274 -5.45 -5.97 0.01
N THR A 275 -5.55 -6.98 0.87
CA THR A 275 -5.21 -8.36 0.50
C THR A 275 -6.05 -8.86 -0.67
N VAL A 276 -7.35 -8.60 -0.67
CA VAL A 276 -8.23 -8.97 -1.80
C VAL A 276 -7.90 -8.12 -3.04
N GLN A 277 -7.59 -6.83 -2.87
CA GLN A 277 -7.15 -5.97 -3.98
C GLN A 277 -5.90 -6.55 -4.67
N VAL A 278 -4.87 -6.98 -3.91
CA VAL A 278 -3.64 -7.54 -4.48
C VAL A 278 -3.84 -8.91 -5.13
N ILE A 279 -4.75 -9.73 -4.62
CA ILE A 279 -5.15 -10.99 -5.27
C ILE A 279 -5.85 -10.70 -6.61
N SER A 280 -6.73 -9.70 -6.63
CA SER A 280 -7.45 -9.28 -7.84
C SER A 280 -6.50 -8.73 -8.90
N VAL A 281 -5.63 -7.77 -8.56
CA VAL A 281 -4.69 -7.18 -9.54
C VAL A 281 -3.60 -8.15 -10.02
N SER A 282 -3.36 -9.24 -9.29
CA SER A 282 -2.46 -10.31 -9.72
C SER A 282 -3.12 -11.37 -10.62
N GLY A 283 -4.43 -11.26 -10.87
CA GLY A 283 -5.22 -12.24 -11.61
C GLY A 283 -5.27 -13.60 -10.91
N GLY A 284 -5.22 -13.62 -9.57
CA GLY A 284 -5.20 -14.86 -8.77
C GLY A 284 -3.91 -15.68 -8.88
N ARG A 285 -2.88 -15.16 -9.57
CA ARG A 285 -1.61 -15.88 -9.75
C ARG A 285 -0.69 -15.74 -8.54
N LEU A 286 -0.92 -14.80 -7.63
CA LEU A 286 -0.09 -14.56 -6.44
C LEU A 286 0.01 -15.77 -5.52
N ASN A 287 1.24 -16.06 -5.07
CA ASN A 287 1.43 -17.02 -3.99
C ASN A 287 0.99 -16.40 -2.65
N ILE A 288 -0.29 -16.56 -2.32
CA ILE A 288 -0.93 -15.95 -1.13
C ILE A 288 -0.22 -16.36 0.16
N GLY A 289 0.18 -17.63 0.31
CA GLY A 289 0.83 -18.11 1.53
C GLY A 289 2.16 -17.41 1.79
N LYS A 290 3.02 -17.29 0.76
CA LYS A 290 4.29 -16.55 0.86
C LYS A 290 4.06 -15.07 1.11
N PHE A 291 3.10 -14.47 0.42
CA PHE A 291 2.74 -13.06 0.58
C PHE A 291 2.28 -12.77 2.01
N LEU A 292 1.32 -13.51 2.54
CA LEU A 292 0.80 -13.30 3.90
C LEU A 292 1.89 -13.52 4.96
N PHE A 293 2.73 -14.54 4.79
CA PHE A 293 3.87 -14.76 5.70
C PHE A 293 4.83 -13.56 5.70
N SER A 294 5.13 -12.99 4.53
CA SER A 294 5.98 -11.82 4.44
C SER A 294 5.33 -10.56 5.04
N ARG A 295 4.00 -10.43 4.92
CA ARG A 295 3.24 -9.34 5.57
C ARG A 295 3.28 -9.43 7.08
N LEU A 296 3.22 -10.63 7.67
CA LEU A 296 3.39 -10.81 9.11
C LEU A 296 4.79 -10.39 9.58
N ILE A 297 5.84 -10.78 8.84
CA ILE A 297 7.21 -10.34 9.12
C ILE A 297 7.32 -8.82 9.05
N SER A 298 6.81 -8.20 7.99
CA SER A 298 6.82 -6.75 7.81
C SER A 298 6.03 -6.04 8.91
N SER A 299 4.86 -6.55 9.28
CA SER A 299 4.00 -6.01 10.34
C SER A 299 4.70 -5.96 11.69
N VAL A 300 5.22 -7.11 12.14
CA VAL A 300 5.93 -7.21 13.43
C VAL A 300 7.18 -6.33 13.44
N SER A 301 8.00 -6.42 12.39
CA SER A 301 9.23 -5.62 12.31
C SER A 301 8.95 -4.12 12.22
N ALA A 302 7.93 -3.68 11.48
CA ALA A 302 7.56 -2.27 11.40
C ALA A 302 7.14 -1.70 12.76
N GLY A 303 6.31 -2.44 13.51
CA GLY A 303 5.91 -2.04 14.87
C GLY A 303 7.10 -1.96 15.82
N MET A 304 8.01 -2.96 15.78
CA MET A 304 9.22 -2.96 16.60
C MET A 304 10.17 -1.79 16.27
N ILE A 305 10.39 -1.53 14.98
CA ILE A 305 11.24 -0.42 14.51
C ILE A 305 10.62 0.91 14.93
N CYS A 306 9.31 1.07 14.76
CA CYS A 306 8.61 2.28 15.16
C CYS A 306 8.76 2.54 16.66
N ARG A 307 8.52 1.52 17.50
CA ARG A 307 8.71 1.61 18.95
C ARG A 307 10.15 1.99 19.30
N PHE A 308 11.13 1.42 18.62
CA PHE A 308 12.53 1.74 18.83
C PHE A 308 12.84 3.20 18.47
N ILE A 309 12.40 3.69 17.31
CA ILE A 309 12.60 5.08 16.88
C ILE A 309 11.94 6.04 17.89
N LEU A 310 10.69 5.78 18.27
CA LEU A 310 9.96 6.62 19.23
C LEU A 310 10.66 6.69 20.59
N SER A 311 11.24 5.58 21.07
CA SER A 311 12.00 5.56 22.33
C SER A 311 13.28 6.40 22.32
N LYS A 312 13.79 6.76 21.13
CA LYS A 312 15.00 7.55 20.94
C LYS A 312 14.73 9.00 20.58
N THR A 313 13.51 9.31 20.19
CA THR A 313 13.10 10.68 19.88
C THR A 313 12.44 11.28 21.11
N ASP A 314 13.02 12.34 21.67
CA ASP A 314 12.39 13.17 22.72
C ASP A 314 11.23 13.98 22.12
N ILE A 315 10.18 13.29 21.69
CA ILE A 315 8.94 13.92 21.26
C ILE A 315 8.17 14.27 22.54
N CYS A 316 8.63 15.30 23.25
CA CYS A 316 7.84 15.99 24.26
C CYS A 316 6.81 16.84 23.53
N ILE A 317 5.54 16.45 23.54
CA ILE A 317 4.48 17.23 22.91
C ILE A 317 3.50 17.74 23.97
N SER A 318 3.51 19.07 24.08
CA SER A 318 2.58 19.86 24.88
C SER A 318 1.15 19.67 24.35
N ALA A 319 0.20 19.44 25.26
CA ALA A 319 -1.23 19.28 24.99
C ALA A 319 -1.93 20.59 24.55
N ALA A 320 -1.26 21.43 23.76
CA ALA A 320 -1.77 22.71 23.32
C ALA A 320 -2.09 22.66 21.82
N ASN A 321 -3.27 22.11 21.50
CA ASN A 321 -4.18 22.58 20.44
C ASN A 321 -5.39 21.61 20.35
N ILE A 322 -6.09 21.47 21.46
CA ILE A 322 -7.49 21.05 21.47
C ILE A 322 -8.28 22.24 20.91
N SER A 323 -9.29 21.99 20.08
CA SER A 323 -10.22 22.97 19.48
C SER A 323 -9.79 23.69 18.20
N LYS A 324 -9.59 22.93 17.11
CA LYS A 324 -10.19 23.36 15.83
C LYS A 324 -10.97 22.19 15.22
N PRO A 325 -12.22 22.40 14.78
CA PRO A 325 -12.90 21.41 13.95
C PRO A 325 -12.08 21.18 12.68
N ILE A 326 -12.25 20.00 12.07
CA ILE A 326 -11.55 19.53 10.88
C ILE A 326 -11.88 20.47 9.70
N LEU A 327 -11.19 21.60 9.65
CA LEU A 327 -10.92 22.32 8.42
C LEU A 327 -9.57 21.81 7.97
N TYR A 328 -9.60 21.02 6.91
CA TYR A 328 -8.45 20.57 6.13
C TYR A 328 -7.47 21.72 5.95
N ASN A 329 -6.48 21.84 6.84
CA ASN A 329 -5.30 22.61 6.51
C ASN A 329 -4.58 21.79 5.45
N HIS A 330 -4.76 22.22 4.19
CA HIS A 330 -3.95 21.84 3.04
C HIS A 330 -2.49 22.27 3.27
N GLU A 331 -1.82 21.71 4.27
CA GLU A 331 -0.37 21.64 4.22
C GLU A 331 0.00 20.51 3.27
N TYR A 332 0.00 20.83 1.98
CA TYR A 332 0.45 19.96 0.90
C TYR A 332 1.74 19.25 1.34
N SER A 333 1.73 17.92 1.29
CA SER A 333 2.92 17.17 1.58
C SER A 333 3.97 17.47 0.52
N VAL A 334 5.09 18.02 0.98
CA VAL A 334 6.25 18.32 0.13
C VAL A 334 6.83 17.02 -0.45
N LEU A 335 6.66 15.87 0.21
CA LEU A 335 7.34 14.62 -0.15
C LEU A 335 6.80 13.98 -1.45
N PRO A 336 5.46 13.79 -1.62
CA PRO A 336 4.83 13.57 -2.91
C PRO A 336 5.36 14.52 -3.99
N SER A 337 5.27 15.83 -3.76
CA SER A 337 5.70 16.84 -4.72
C SER A 337 7.21 16.74 -5.03
N VAL A 338 8.05 16.38 -4.06
CA VAL A 338 9.49 16.17 -4.24
C VAL A 338 9.77 14.91 -5.04
N PHE A 339 9.11 13.78 -4.76
CA PHE A 339 9.21 12.59 -5.61
C PHE A 339 8.73 12.89 -7.02
N LEU A 340 7.64 13.64 -7.15
CA LEU A 340 7.09 14.09 -8.42
C LEU A 340 8.08 14.98 -9.18
N ILE A 341 8.69 15.96 -8.50
CA ILE A 341 9.72 16.85 -9.05
C ILE A 341 10.95 16.05 -9.45
N ILE A 342 11.46 15.16 -8.60
CA ILE A 342 12.62 14.30 -8.91
C ILE A 342 12.31 13.42 -10.13
N MET A 343 11.16 12.76 -10.15
CA MET A 343 10.72 11.92 -11.26
C MET A 343 10.53 12.74 -12.54
N THR A 344 10.05 13.98 -12.44
CA THR A 344 9.87 14.90 -13.57
C THR A 344 11.21 15.41 -14.09
N ILE A 345 12.15 15.77 -13.21
CA ILE A 345 13.51 16.20 -13.60
C ILE A 345 14.24 15.06 -14.31
N ILE A 346 14.13 13.84 -13.78
CA ILE A 346 14.71 12.63 -14.41
C ILE A 346 14.08 12.42 -15.80
N LEU A 347 12.77 12.60 -15.93
CA LEU A 347 12.05 12.50 -17.20
C LEU A 347 12.48 13.57 -18.22
N LEU A 348 12.60 14.83 -17.80
CA LEU A 348 13.04 15.93 -18.66
C LEU A 348 14.49 15.77 -19.12
N ASN A 349 15.39 15.30 -18.24
CA ASN A 349 16.79 15.06 -18.61
C ASN A 349 16.95 13.93 -19.64
N GLU A 350 16.14 12.88 -19.55
CA GLU A 350 16.09 11.82 -20.56
C GLU A 350 15.53 12.32 -21.90
N LEU A 351 14.46 13.13 -21.89
CA LEU A 351 13.94 13.74 -23.12
C LEU A 351 15.00 14.58 -23.84
N ASN A 352 15.82 15.33 -23.10
CA ASN A 352 16.92 16.10 -23.66
C ASN A 352 18.06 15.20 -24.18
N SER A 353 18.38 14.11 -23.48
CA SER A 353 19.39 13.14 -23.92
C SER A 353 19.02 12.45 -25.24
N VAL A 354 17.75 12.06 -25.41
CA VAL A 354 17.24 11.43 -26.65
C VAL A 354 17.26 12.42 -27.81
N LYS A 355 16.92 13.69 -27.56
CA LYS A 355 16.92 14.74 -28.60
C LYS A 355 18.33 14.98 -29.14
N ASN A 356 19.34 14.98 -28.26
CA ASN A 356 20.74 15.18 -28.66
C ASN A 356 21.32 13.98 -29.43
N HIS A 357 20.89 12.75 -29.14
CA HIS A 357 21.35 11.56 -29.86
C HIS A 357 20.76 11.39 -31.27
N ASN A 358 19.65 12.07 -31.58
CA ASN A 358 19.04 12.07 -32.91
C ASN A 358 19.53 13.22 -33.81
N LEU A 359 20.39 14.11 -33.28
CA LEU A 359 20.99 15.25 -33.99
C LEU A 359 22.49 15.05 -34.29
N SER A 360 23.08 13.97 -33.79
CA SER A 360 24.43 13.47 -34.08
C SER A 360 24.36 12.27 -35.00
#